data_AF-A0AA35UAC7-F1
#
_entry.id   AF-A0AA35UAC7-F1
#
_cell.length_a   1.000
_cell.length_b   1.000
_cell.length_c   1.000
_cell.angle_alpha   90.00
_cell.angle_beta   90.00
_cell.angle_gamma   90.00
#
_symmetry.space_group_name_H-M   'P 1'
#
loop_
_entity.id
_entity.type
_entity.pdbx_description
1 polymer ?
#
loop_
_entity_poly.entity_id
_entity_poly.type
_entity_poly.pdbx_seq_one_letter_code
_entity_poly.pdbx_strand_id
1 'polypeptide(L)'
;MTQNLEEFDIHIASDGRWFHQGGEIKRPAIIKLFASVLSRDENGRYWLTTPVEKGEVTVEDAPFIITGLNSIHDVGEENPRLEMVDNVDRDFILGSGHPIFFKKDEKQGQTPYLRLNDGLTAKITRPVYYQLMDMVTHNSKGEMGVWSADEFIVLHT
;
A
#
# COMPACT_ATOMS: atom_id res chain seq x y z
N MET A 1 31.47 12.59 15.75
CA MET A 1 30.52 11.99 16.71
C MET A 1 29.53 11.21 15.89
N THR A 2 29.71 9.89 15.81
CA THR A 2 28.76 9.01 15.16
C THR A 2 27.52 9.00 16.05
N GLN A 3 26.44 9.66 15.63
CA GLN A 3 25.14 9.40 16.25
C GLN A 3 24.91 7.90 16.07
N ASN A 4 24.92 7.14 17.18
CA ASN A 4 24.38 5.80 17.18
C ASN A 4 22.94 5.96 16.69
N LEU A 5 22.65 5.53 15.46
CA LEU A 5 21.30 5.20 15.07
C LEU A 5 20.92 4.06 16.02
N GLU A 6 20.23 4.40 17.11
CA GLU A 6 19.62 3.39 17.95
C GLU A 6 18.75 2.55 17.01
N GLU A 7 19.12 1.28 16.84
CA GLU A 7 18.33 0.31 16.08
C GLU A 7 16.97 0.28 16.78
N PHE A 8 15.98 0.92 16.17
CA PHE A 8 14.60 0.82 16.61
C PHE A 8 14.13 -0.64 16.58
N ASP A 9 14.89 -1.57 15.98
CA ASP A 9 14.58 -2.99 15.84
C ASP A 9 13.10 -3.24 15.50
N ILE A 10 12.60 -2.43 14.55
CA ILE A 10 11.26 -2.57 14.02
C ILE A 10 11.34 -3.40 12.73
N HIS A 11 10.51 -4.42 12.70
CA HIS A 11 10.37 -5.33 11.59
C HIS A 11 8.90 -5.44 11.18
N ILE A 12 8.64 -5.31 9.88
CA ILE A 12 7.33 -5.53 9.28
C ILE A 12 7.41 -6.81 8.45
N ALA A 13 6.68 -7.83 8.91
CA ALA A 13 6.57 -9.10 8.23
C ALA A 13 5.79 -8.96 6.92
N SER A 14 5.95 -9.92 6.03
CA SER A 14 5.30 -9.97 4.71
C SER A 14 3.77 -10.07 4.75
N ASP A 15 3.18 -10.36 5.91
CA ASP A 15 1.74 -10.33 6.19
C ASP A 15 1.25 -9.01 6.80
N GLY A 16 2.13 -8.03 6.97
CA GLY A 16 1.82 -6.70 7.49
C GLY A 16 1.83 -6.58 9.01
N ARG A 17 2.21 -7.64 9.76
CA ARG A 17 2.41 -7.55 11.22
C ARG A 17 3.70 -6.81 11.57
N TRP A 18 3.63 -6.03 12.65
CA TRP A 18 4.74 -5.22 13.16
C TRP A 18 5.35 -5.87 14.40
N PHE A 19 6.67 -5.85 14.48
CA PHE A 19 7.45 -6.42 15.58
C PHE A 19 8.44 -5.39 16.10
N HIS A 20 8.72 -5.46 17.40
CA HIS A 20 9.75 -4.68 18.08
C HIS A 20 10.44 -5.55 19.14
N GLN A 21 11.77 -5.68 19.09
CA GLN A 21 12.55 -6.49 20.04
C GLN A 21 12.03 -7.94 20.17
N GLY A 22 11.64 -8.53 19.04
CA GLY A 22 11.07 -9.88 18.95
C GLY A 22 9.62 -10.02 19.42
N GLY A 23 8.99 -8.97 19.95
CA GLY A 23 7.58 -8.94 20.34
C GLY A 23 6.68 -8.34 19.27
N GLU A 24 5.53 -8.98 19.01
CA GLU A 24 4.52 -8.42 18.09
C GLU A 24 3.84 -7.19 18.70
N ILE A 25 3.82 -6.08 17.96
CA ILE A 25 3.07 -4.87 18.30
C ILE A 25 1.62 -5.08 17.84
N LYS A 26 0.70 -5.32 18.79
CA LYS A 26 -0.72 -5.54 18.49
C LYS A 26 -1.61 -4.33 18.67
N ARG A 27 -1.09 -3.23 19.24
CA ARG A 27 -1.88 -2.04 19.59
C ARG A 27 -2.11 -1.18 18.33
N PRO A 28 -3.34 -1.08 17.80
CA PRO A 28 -3.57 -0.40 16.52
C PRO A 28 -3.14 1.07 16.55
N ALA A 29 -3.35 1.77 17.66
CA ALA A 29 -2.93 3.17 17.81
C ALA A 29 -1.41 3.36 17.65
N ILE A 30 -0.60 2.41 18.14
CA ILE A 30 0.86 2.46 18.00
C ILE A 30 1.26 2.17 16.55
N ILE A 31 0.64 1.17 15.93
CA ILE A 31 0.90 0.84 14.51
C ILE A 31 0.56 2.02 13.62
N LYS A 32 -0.59 2.68 13.83
CA LYS A 32 -0.99 3.87 13.04
C LYS A 32 -0.02 5.04 13.23
N LEU A 33 0.47 5.26 14.46
CA LEU A 33 1.48 6.28 14.73
C LEU A 33 2.75 5.99 13.92
N PHE A 34 3.29 4.77 13.98
CA PHE A 34 4.48 4.43 13.21
C PHE A 34 4.23 4.48 11.70
N ALA A 35 3.08 4.00 11.23
CA ALA A 35 2.69 4.09 9.83
C ALA A 35 2.66 5.52 9.29
N SER A 36 2.31 6.52 10.12
CA SER A 36 2.25 7.94 9.72
C SER A 36 3.61 8.61 9.55
N VAL A 37 4.68 8.02 10.10
CA VAL A 37 6.05 8.55 10.03
C VAL A 37 7.00 7.62 9.27
N LEU A 38 6.46 6.56 8.66
CA LEU A 38 7.19 5.64 7.82
C LEU A 38 7.41 6.27 6.45
N SER A 39 8.60 6.10 5.89
CA SER A 39 8.96 6.52 4.53
C SER A 39 9.93 5.53 3.91
N ARG A 40 10.10 5.59 2.60
CA ARG A 40 11.09 4.81 1.87
C ARG A 40 12.05 5.72 1.11
N ASP A 41 13.35 5.51 1.28
CA ASP A 41 14.36 6.25 0.54
C ASP A 41 14.56 5.73 -0.89
N GLU A 42 15.33 6.47 -1.70
CA GLU A 42 15.64 6.12 -3.09
C GLU A 42 16.44 4.81 -3.24
N ASN A 43 17.15 4.40 -2.18
CA ASN A 43 17.89 3.12 -2.14
C ASN A 43 16.97 1.96 -1.73
N GLY A 44 15.69 2.25 -1.47
CA GLY A 44 14.67 1.28 -1.13
C GLY A 44 14.61 0.91 0.34
N ARG A 45 15.35 1.57 1.23
CA ARG A 45 15.32 1.35 2.68
C ARG A 45 14.16 2.08 3.33
N TYR A 46 13.65 1.53 4.43
CA TYR A 46 12.51 2.08 5.14
C TYR A 46 12.94 2.77 6.43
N TRP A 47 12.27 3.87 6.76
CA TRP A 47 12.64 4.74 7.86
C TRP A 47 11.43 5.21 8.63
N LEU A 48 11.48 5.12 9.96
CA LEU A 48 10.61 5.91 10.84
C LEU A 48 11.33 7.20 11.17
N THR A 49 10.73 8.34 10.83
CA THR A 49 11.34 9.66 11.01
C THR A 49 10.44 10.55 11.84
N THR A 50 10.90 10.93 13.02
CA THR A 50 10.30 12.00 13.84
C THR A 50 11.23 13.22 13.84
N PRO A 51 10.80 14.39 14.35
CA PRO A 51 11.70 15.56 14.43
C PRO A 51 12.97 15.33 15.26
N VAL A 52 12.96 14.37 16.18
CA VAL A 52 14.06 14.12 17.13
C VAL A 52 14.87 12.87 16.79
N GLU A 53 14.28 11.91 16.10
CA GLU A 53 14.85 10.58 15.91
C GLU A 53 14.59 10.05 14.50
N LYS A 54 15.51 9.22 14.00
CA LYS A 54 15.35 8.48 12.75
C LYS A 54 15.83 7.03 12.95
N GLY A 55 14.98 6.08 12.61
CA GLY A 55 15.24 4.65 12.76
C GLY A 55 15.03 3.89 11.46
N GLU A 56 15.93 2.96 11.13
CA GLU A 56 15.73 2.04 10.02
C GLU A 56 14.68 0.98 10.40
N VAL A 57 13.85 0.60 9.42
CA VAL A 57 12.83 -0.45 9.54
C VAL A 57 13.13 -1.54 8.54
N THR A 58 13.11 -2.80 9.01
CA THR A 58 13.18 -3.95 8.12
C THR A 58 11.77 -4.27 7.60
N VAL A 59 11.61 -4.39 6.28
CA VAL A 59 10.33 -4.76 5.65
C VAL A 59 10.54 -5.94 4.72
N GLU A 60 9.82 -7.04 4.94
CA GLU A 60 10.02 -8.26 4.13
C GLU A 60 9.51 -8.15 2.69
N ASP A 61 8.42 -7.41 2.45
CA ASP A 61 7.81 -7.25 1.12
C ASP A 61 7.25 -5.85 0.88
N ALA A 62 6.16 -5.52 1.58
CA ALA A 62 5.54 -4.21 1.59
C ALA A 62 5.11 -3.90 3.04
N PRO A 63 5.19 -2.63 3.46
CA PRO A 63 4.86 -2.26 4.84
C PRO A 63 3.36 -2.39 5.17
N PHE A 64 2.50 -2.44 4.14
CA PHE A 64 1.05 -2.47 4.29
C PHE A 64 0.41 -3.47 3.33
N ILE A 65 -0.83 -3.86 3.65
CA ILE A 65 -1.62 -4.82 2.90
C ILE A 65 -2.98 -4.20 2.60
N ILE A 66 -3.40 -4.12 1.34
CA ILE A 66 -4.77 -3.75 0.97
C ILE A 66 -5.69 -4.95 1.21
N THR A 67 -6.64 -4.77 2.13
CA THR A 67 -7.56 -5.79 2.61
C THR A 67 -9.02 -5.53 2.22
N GLY A 68 -9.35 -4.32 1.77
CA GLY A 68 -10.69 -3.95 1.32
C GLY A 68 -10.69 -3.11 0.05
N LEU A 69 -11.82 -3.18 -0.67
CA LEU A 69 -12.16 -2.31 -1.80
C LEU A 69 -13.63 -1.90 -1.65
N ASN A 70 -13.87 -0.59 -1.51
CA ASN A 70 -15.20 0.00 -1.47
C ASN A 70 -15.46 0.75 -2.79
N SER A 71 -16.64 0.54 -3.37
CA SER A 71 -17.12 1.31 -4.53
C SER A 71 -18.09 2.38 -4.05
N ILE A 72 -17.67 3.64 -4.08
CA ILE A 72 -18.46 4.78 -3.61
C ILE A 72 -19.04 5.50 -4.83
N HIS A 73 -20.37 5.57 -4.92
CA HIS A 73 -21.07 6.28 -5.99
C HIS A 73 -21.62 7.59 -5.44
N ASP A 74 -21.06 8.72 -5.87
CA ASP A 74 -21.60 10.03 -5.53
C ASP A 74 -22.75 10.40 -6.46
N VAL A 75 -23.64 11.24 -5.95
CA VAL A 75 -24.77 11.75 -6.72
C VAL A 75 -24.25 12.66 -7.83
N GLY A 76 -24.49 12.26 -9.08
CA GLY A 76 -24.15 13.05 -10.26
C GLY A 76 -22.86 12.64 -10.96
N GLU A 77 -22.07 11.73 -10.37
CA GLU A 77 -20.88 11.17 -11.02
C GLU A 77 -21.23 9.94 -11.84
N GLU A 78 -20.63 9.81 -13.02
CA GLU A 78 -20.85 8.66 -13.91
C GLU A 78 -20.14 7.41 -13.39
N ASN A 79 -18.96 7.59 -12.81
CA ASN A 79 -18.09 6.51 -12.37
C ASN A 79 -17.94 6.50 -10.83
N PRO A 80 -17.75 5.32 -10.21
CA PRO A 80 -17.49 5.25 -8.78
C PRO A 80 -16.11 5.81 -8.43
N ARG A 81 -15.92 6.17 -7.16
CA ARG A 81 -14.58 6.21 -6.55
C ARG A 81 -14.27 4.83 -5.95
N LEU A 82 -13.17 4.24 -6.39
CA LEU A 82 -12.69 2.97 -5.85
C LEU A 82 -11.73 3.25 -4.69
N GLU A 83 -12.19 3.01 -3.47
CA GLU A 83 -11.44 3.24 -2.25
C GLU A 83 -10.79 1.93 -1.77
N MET A 84 -9.47 1.93 -1.68
CA MET A 84 -8.63 0.82 -1.26
C MET A 84 -8.30 0.96 0.22
N VAL A 85 -8.70 -0.02 1.03
CA VAL A 85 -8.53 0.00 2.50
C VAL A 85 -7.37 -0.90 2.90
N ASP A 86 -6.40 -0.37 3.65
CA ASP A 86 -5.26 -1.14 4.14
C ASP A 86 -5.47 -1.78 5.53
N ASN A 87 -4.52 -2.62 5.94
CA ASN A 87 -4.54 -3.35 7.21
C ASN A 87 -4.35 -2.48 8.48
N VAL A 88 -4.22 -1.16 8.32
CA VAL A 88 -4.15 -0.19 9.41
C VAL A 88 -5.29 0.84 9.33
N ASP A 89 -6.34 0.51 8.58
CA ASP A 89 -7.55 1.31 8.31
C ASP A 89 -7.23 2.70 7.73
N ARG A 90 -6.33 2.76 6.74
CA ARG A 90 -6.18 3.93 5.87
C ARG A 90 -6.83 3.65 4.53
N ASP A 91 -7.42 4.71 3.97
CA ASP A 91 -8.18 4.66 2.74
C ASP A 91 -7.44 5.42 1.64
N PHE A 92 -7.34 4.81 0.46
CA PHE A 92 -6.66 5.38 -0.70
C PHE A 92 -7.56 5.28 -1.92
N ILE A 93 -7.82 6.41 -2.59
CA ILE A 93 -8.55 6.38 -3.86
C ILE A 93 -7.62 5.84 -4.95
N LEU A 94 -8.00 4.72 -5.56
CA LEU A 94 -7.33 4.15 -6.70
C LEU A 94 -7.38 5.16 -7.86
N GLY A 95 -6.22 5.54 -8.39
CA GLY A 95 -6.07 6.61 -9.38
C GLY A 95 -4.60 6.92 -9.66
N SER A 96 -4.33 7.96 -10.44
CA SER A 96 -2.98 8.44 -10.76
C SER A 96 -2.12 8.76 -9.53
N GLY A 97 -2.73 9.16 -8.40
CA GLY A 97 -2.04 9.36 -7.12
C GLY A 97 -1.63 8.06 -6.42
N HIS A 98 -2.42 6.99 -6.60
CA HIS A 98 -2.20 5.67 -6.03
C HIS A 98 -2.35 4.57 -7.08
N PRO A 99 -1.45 4.52 -8.09
CA PRO A 99 -1.59 3.57 -9.17
C PRO A 99 -1.24 2.14 -8.72
N ILE A 100 -1.87 1.16 -9.37
CA ILE A 100 -1.53 -0.25 -9.21
C ILE A 100 -0.31 -0.58 -10.07
N PHE A 101 0.56 -1.44 -9.56
CA PHE A 101 1.65 -2.05 -10.31
C PHE A 101 1.84 -3.50 -9.89
N PHE A 102 2.48 -4.29 -10.75
CA PHE A 102 2.70 -5.71 -10.53
C PHE A 102 4.19 -5.98 -10.29
N LYS A 103 4.51 -6.73 -9.22
CA LYS A 103 5.84 -7.33 -9.05
C LYS A 103 5.78 -8.77 -9.54
N LYS A 104 6.82 -9.23 -10.24
CA LYS A 104 6.96 -10.64 -10.58
C LYS A 104 7.15 -11.46 -9.31
N ASP A 105 6.42 -12.56 -9.21
CA ASP A 105 6.53 -13.54 -8.13
C ASP A 105 6.87 -14.90 -8.76
N GLU A 106 8.00 -15.50 -8.37
CA GLU A 106 8.47 -16.77 -8.95
C GLU A 106 7.49 -17.94 -8.76
N LYS A 107 6.60 -17.86 -7.77
CA LYS A 107 5.60 -18.89 -7.44
C LYS A 107 4.21 -18.56 -7.95
N GLN A 108 3.87 -17.27 -8.06
CA GLN A 108 2.50 -16.80 -8.33
C GLN A 108 2.35 -16.03 -9.65
N GLY A 109 3.43 -15.89 -10.43
CA GLY A 109 3.45 -15.12 -11.66
C GLY A 109 3.60 -13.63 -11.38
N GLN A 110 2.52 -12.97 -10.99
CA GLN A 110 2.51 -11.55 -10.65
C GLN A 110 1.67 -11.27 -9.41
N THR A 111 2.19 -10.39 -8.55
CA THR A 111 1.50 -9.92 -7.35
C THR A 111 1.19 -8.43 -7.49
N PRO A 112 -0.08 -8.01 -7.32
CA PRO A 112 -0.49 -6.62 -7.41
C PRO A 112 -0.14 -5.83 -6.14
N TYR A 113 0.28 -4.58 -6.32
CA TYR A 113 0.59 -3.63 -5.26
C TYR A 113 0.00 -2.26 -5.59
N LEU A 114 -0.39 -1.52 -4.57
CA LEU A 114 -0.77 -0.11 -4.65
C LEU A 114 0.45 0.76 -4.31
N ARG A 115 0.73 1.80 -5.10
CA ARG A 115 1.69 2.83 -4.70
C ARG A 115 1.05 3.79 -3.70
N LEU A 116 1.77 4.11 -2.64
CA LEU A 116 1.36 5.08 -1.63
C LEU A 116 2.30 6.30 -1.68
N ASN A 117 2.07 7.23 -0.76
CA ASN A 117 2.96 8.38 -0.54
C ASN A 117 4.33 7.94 -0.01
N ASP A 118 5.31 8.84 -0.07
CA ASP A 118 6.64 8.67 0.55
C ASP A 118 7.41 7.42 0.08
N GLY A 119 7.18 7.02 -1.18
CA GLY A 119 7.81 5.84 -1.79
C GLY A 119 7.29 4.49 -1.26
N LEU A 120 6.27 4.50 -0.40
CA LEU A 120 5.69 3.32 0.22
C LEU A 120 4.78 2.56 -0.76
N THR A 121 4.53 1.30 -0.43
CA THR A 121 3.66 0.43 -1.22
C THR A 121 2.78 -0.40 -0.30
N ALA A 122 1.64 -0.84 -0.80
CA ALA A 122 0.78 -1.81 -0.14
C ALA A 122 0.56 -3.02 -1.03
N LYS A 123 0.75 -4.24 -0.51
CA LYS A 123 0.44 -5.48 -1.23
C LYS A 123 -1.07 -5.65 -1.32
N ILE A 124 -1.61 -5.91 -2.50
CA ILE A 124 -3.04 -6.15 -2.65
C ILE A 124 -3.32 -7.63 -2.43
N THR A 125 -4.26 -7.93 -1.54
CA THR A 125 -4.66 -9.33 -1.28
C THR A 125 -5.40 -9.92 -2.49
N ARG A 126 -5.35 -11.25 -2.63
CA ARG A 126 -6.05 -11.94 -3.71
C ARG A 126 -7.56 -11.65 -3.75
N PRO A 127 -8.31 -11.66 -2.63
CA PRO A 127 -9.73 -11.33 -2.65
C PRO A 127 -10.01 -9.93 -3.21
N VAL A 128 -9.26 -8.92 -2.75
CA VAL A 128 -9.40 -7.54 -3.26
C VAL A 128 -9.03 -7.45 -4.74
N TYR A 129 -7.97 -8.14 -5.15
CA TYR A 129 -7.58 -8.17 -6.56
C TYR A 129 -8.66 -8.79 -7.45
N TYR A 130 -9.26 -9.91 -7.04
CA TYR A 130 -10.34 -10.52 -7.81
C TYR A 130 -11.60 -9.63 -7.87
N GLN A 131 -11.96 -8.99 -6.75
CA GLN A 131 -13.04 -8.01 -6.73
C GLN A 131 -12.76 -6.85 -7.72
N LEU A 132 -11.52 -6.38 -7.80
CA LEU A 132 -11.12 -5.37 -8.78
C LEU A 132 -11.23 -5.89 -10.23
N MET A 133 -10.80 -7.13 -10.48
CA MET A 133 -10.89 -7.75 -11.81
C MET A 133 -12.33 -7.85 -12.32
N ASP A 134 -13.30 -8.07 -11.42
CA ASP A 134 -14.72 -8.11 -11.79
C ASP A 134 -15.26 -6.75 -12.27
N MET A 135 -14.54 -5.65 -12.00
CA MET A 135 -14.88 -4.28 -12.42
C MET A 135 -14.16 -3.86 -13.71
N VAL A 136 -13.27 -4.70 -14.23
CA VAL A 136 -12.44 -4.37 -15.40
C VAL A 136 -13.28 -4.24 -16.66
N THR A 137 -13.00 -3.18 -17.41
CA THR A 137 -13.60 -2.87 -18.70
C THR A 137 -12.53 -2.42 -19.69
N HIS A 138 -12.96 -2.08 -20.90
CA HIS A 138 -12.09 -1.52 -21.93
C HIS A 138 -12.49 -0.07 -22.18
N ASN A 139 -11.50 0.82 -22.31
CA ASN A 139 -11.75 2.17 -22.79
C ASN A 139 -11.95 2.20 -24.32
N SER A 140 -12.19 3.40 -24.87
CA SER A 140 -12.39 3.60 -26.32
C SER A 140 -11.19 3.22 -27.19
N LYS A 141 -9.99 3.06 -26.60
CA LYS A 141 -8.77 2.60 -27.27
C LYS A 141 -8.57 1.08 -27.17
N GLY A 142 -9.46 0.36 -26.48
CA GLY A 142 -9.33 -1.06 -26.23
C GLY A 142 -8.32 -1.41 -25.13
N GLU A 143 -7.93 -0.45 -24.28
CA GLU A 143 -7.05 -0.70 -23.14
C GLU A 143 -7.86 -1.25 -21.98
N MET A 144 -7.34 -2.28 -21.32
CA MET A 144 -7.96 -2.94 -20.17
C MET A 144 -7.69 -2.13 -18.90
N GLY A 145 -8.73 -1.83 -18.13
CA GLY A 145 -8.61 -1.00 -16.94
C GLY A 145 -9.90 -0.87 -16.15
N VAL A 146 -9.91 -0.02 -15.13
CA VAL A 146 -11.08 0.29 -14.30
C VAL A 146 -11.32 1.79 -14.27
N TRP A 147 -12.57 2.18 -14.09
CA TRP A 147 -12.92 3.57 -13.79
C TRP A 147 -12.89 3.82 -12.29
N SER A 148 -12.25 4.92 -11.88
CA SER A 148 -12.29 5.42 -10.50
C SER A 148 -12.13 6.94 -10.50
N ALA A 149 -13.04 7.65 -9.83
CA ALA A 149 -13.00 9.12 -9.73
C ALA A 149 -12.85 9.82 -11.11
N ASP A 150 -13.62 9.35 -12.10
CA ASP A 150 -13.59 9.78 -13.50
C ASP A 150 -12.23 9.67 -14.21
N GLU A 151 -11.32 8.90 -13.64
CA GLU A 151 -10.07 8.49 -14.26
C GLU A 151 -10.19 7.04 -14.75
N PHE A 152 -9.76 6.78 -15.98
CA PHE A 152 -9.59 5.41 -16.47
C PHE A 152 -8.19 4.92 -16.16
N ILE A 153 -8.10 3.92 -15.29
CA ILE A 153 -6.85 3.40 -14.75
C ILE A 153 -6.50 2.14 -15.51
N VAL A 154 -5.51 2.26 -16.41
CA VAL A 154 -5.03 1.13 -17.19
C VAL A 154 -4.32 0.14 -16.28
N LEU A 155 -4.71 -1.12 -16.39
CA LEU A 155 -4.07 -2.22 -15.67
C LEU A 155 -3.05 -2.88 -16.57
N HIS A 156 -1.78 -2.52 -16.37
CA HIS A 156 -0.66 -3.15 -17.06
C HIS A 156 -0.32 -4.49 -16.39
N THR A 157 -1.04 -5.54 -16.79
CA THR A 157 -0.75 -6.95 -16.43
C THR A 157 0.36 -7.52 -17.32
#